data_AF-A0AA36J4E5-F1
#
_entry.id   AF-A0AA36J4E5-F1
#
_cell.length_a   1.000
_cell.length_b   1.000
_cell.length_c   1.000
_cell.angle_alpha   90.00
_cell.angle_beta   90.00
_cell.angle_gamma   90.00
#
_symmetry.space_group_name_H-M   'P 1'
#
loop_
_entity.id
_entity.type
_entity.pdbx_description
1 polymer ?
#
loop_
_entity_poly.entity_id
_entity_poly.type
_entity_poly.pdbx_seq_one_letter_code
_entity_poly.pdbx_strand_id
1 'polypeptide(L)'
;MAFDWAACYGLGLAALIQSEQVTPVFMNLFVEPKEYHLGTFGSIWKDWHSVGCAFVGLVNLAVARDVDKTDFAAGGRAKIAFCSAFIFFVWGAQNTYFCIMRQDVFKKFMWFNALACLGTAALSFHAGVSQ
;
A
#
# COMPACT_ATOMS: atom_id res chain seq x y z
N MET A 1 7.04 -10.72 11.19
CA MET A 1 6.08 -9.65 11.56
C MET A 1 6.08 -8.48 10.57
N ALA A 2 7.19 -7.77 10.34
CA ALA A 2 7.20 -6.62 9.41
C ALA A 2 6.83 -7.03 7.97
N PHE A 3 7.43 -8.11 7.46
CA PHE A 3 7.08 -8.68 6.15
C PHE A 3 5.63 -9.18 6.09
N ASP A 4 5.13 -9.85 7.14
CA ASP A 4 3.72 -10.28 7.22
C ASP A 4 2.75 -9.08 7.14
N TRP A 5 3.06 -8.01 7.87
CA TRP A 5 2.26 -6.79 7.88
C TRP A 5 2.25 -6.13 6.51
N ALA A 6 3.43 -5.90 5.91
CA ALA A 6 3.55 -5.34 4.56
C ALA A 6 2.85 -6.20 3.51
N ALA A 7 2.89 -7.53 3.66
CA ALA A 7 2.18 -8.48 2.80
C ALA A 7 0.67 -8.31 2.89
N CYS A 8 0.11 -8.43 4.10
CA CYS A 8 -1.33 -8.30 4.34
C CYS A 8 -1.85 -6.93 3.91
N TYR A 9 -1.10 -5.86 4.22
CA TYR A 9 -1.50 -4.51 3.88
C TYR A 9 -1.44 -4.24 2.37
N GLY A 10 -0.37 -4.66 1.68
CA GLY A 10 -0.26 -4.54 0.23
C GLY A 10 -1.36 -5.31 -0.52
N LEU A 11 -1.64 -6.55 -0.12
CA LEU A 11 -2.73 -7.34 -0.69
C LEU A 11 -4.10 -6.74 -0.38
N GLY A 12 -4.30 -6.25 0.85
CA GLY A 12 -5.52 -5.57 1.26
C GLY A 12 -5.78 -4.28 0.46
N LEU A 13 -4.74 -3.48 0.21
CA LEU A 13 -4.84 -2.29 -0.63
C LEU A 13 -5.19 -2.65 -2.07
N ALA A 14 -4.55 -3.67 -2.64
CA ALA A 14 -4.87 -4.13 -3.99
C ALA A 14 -6.34 -4.56 -4.11
N ALA A 15 -6.81 -5.35 -3.13
CA ALA A 15 -8.20 -5.78 -3.05
C ALA A 15 -9.17 -4.61 -2.87
N LEU A 16 -8.84 -3.63 -2.03
CA LEU A 16 -9.65 -2.44 -1.82
C LEU A 16 -9.77 -1.61 -3.12
N ILE A 17 -8.68 -1.39 -3.84
CA ILE A 17 -8.70 -0.66 -5.11
C ILE A 17 -9.56 -1.40 -6.16
N GLN A 18 -9.42 -2.72 -6.25
CA GLN A 18 -10.23 -3.51 -7.19
C GLN A 18 -11.68 -3.65 -6.76
N SER A 19 -11.97 -3.54 -5.46
CA SER A 19 -13.35 -3.59 -4.96
C SER A 19 -14.22 -2.48 -5.54
N GLU A 20 -13.65 -1.38 -6.05
CA GLU A 20 -14.40 -0.38 -6.79
C GLU A 20 -15.20 -0.97 -7.97
N GLN A 21 -14.68 -2.03 -8.60
CA GLN A 21 -15.33 -2.69 -9.73
C GLN A 21 -16.54 -3.57 -9.32
N VAL A 22 -16.65 -3.90 -8.03
CA VAL A 22 -17.66 -4.84 -7.50
C VAL A 22 -18.59 -4.17 -6.51
N THR A 23 -18.03 -3.38 -5.59
CA THR A 23 -18.68 -2.70 -4.48
C THR A 23 -18.13 -1.27 -4.32
N PRO A 24 -18.42 -0.36 -5.26
CA PRO A 24 -17.93 1.03 -5.23
C PRO A 24 -18.36 1.80 -3.97
N VAL A 25 -19.41 1.35 -3.29
CA VAL A 25 -19.89 1.94 -2.03
C VAL A 25 -18.81 1.91 -0.93
N PHE A 26 -17.88 0.95 -0.93
CA PHE A 26 -16.77 0.95 0.04
C PHE A 26 -15.84 2.15 -0.13
N MET A 27 -15.69 2.68 -1.35
CA MET A 27 -14.90 3.88 -1.59
C MET A 27 -15.51 5.12 -0.93
N ASN A 28 -16.82 5.13 -0.68
CA ASN A 28 -17.50 6.21 0.02
C ASN A 28 -17.11 6.32 1.50
N LEU A 29 -16.40 5.32 2.06
CA LEU A 29 -15.77 5.45 3.38
C LEU A 29 -14.59 6.44 3.33
N PHE A 30 -13.88 6.49 2.20
CA PHE A 30 -12.64 7.26 2.02
C PHE A 30 -12.85 8.56 1.25
N VAL A 31 -13.86 8.61 0.38
CA VAL A 31 -14.10 9.71 -0.57
C VAL A 31 -15.56 10.18 -0.47
N GLU A 32 -15.81 11.46 -0.69
CA GLU A 32 -17.17 12.01 -0.78
C GLU A 32 -17.94 11.42 -1.98
N PRO A 33 -19.21 11.04 -1.86
CA PRO A 33 -19.95 10.46 -2.98
C PRO A 33 -20.33 11.55 -4.00
N LYS A 34 -19.43 11.84 -4.94
CA LYS A 34 -19.64 12.72 -6.09
C LYS A 34 -19.35 11.95 -7.38
N GLU A 35 -19.82 12.47 -8.52
CA GLU A 35 -19.45 11.93 -9.83
C GLU A 35 -17.98 12.21 -10.13
N TYR A 36 -17.11 11.27 -9.78
CA TYR A 36 -15.71 11.28 -10.20
C TYR A 36 -15.56 10.40 -11.43
N HIS A 37 -15.01 10.97 -12.49
CA HIS A 37 -14.66 10.22 -13.70
C HIS A 37 -13.16 10.14 -13.83
N LEU A 38 -12.62 8.93 -13.69
CA LEU A 38 -11.28 8.63 -14.17
C LEU A 38 -11.37 8.53 -15.70
N GLY A 39 -10.72 9.45 -16.41
CA GLY A 39 -10.48 9.25 -17.84
C GLY A 39 -9.64 7.99 -18.08
N THR A 40 -9.52 7.53 -19.33
CA THR A 40 -8.82 6.28 -19.70
C THR A 40 -7.44 6.15 -19.05
N PHE A 41 -6.65 7.23 -19.07
CA PHE A 41 -5.34 7.26 -18.44
C PHE A 41 -5.40 7.04 -16.92
N GLY A 42 -6.38 7.65 -16.25
CA GLY A 42 -6.60 7.49 -14.82
C GLY A 42 -6.99 6.05 -14.45
N SER A 43 -7.80 5.39 -15.28
CA SER A 43 -8.15 3.98 -15.08
C SER A 43 -6.92 3.08 -15.20
N ILE A 44 -6.12 3.26 -16.25
CA ILE A 44 -4.86 2.49 -16.43
C ILE A 44 -3.94 2.70 -15.24
N TRP A 45 -3.82 3.93 -14.75
CA TRP A 45 -3.00 4.23 -13.59
C TRP A 45 -3.50 3.57 -12.31
N LYS A 46 -4.82 3.54 -12.10
CA LYS A 46 -5.46 2.82 -10.98
C LYS A 46 -5.14 1.33 -11.03
N ASP A 47 -5.33 0.72 -12.18
CA ASP A 47 -5.10 -0.72 -12.36
C ASP A 47 -3.63 -1.06 -12.14
N TRP A 48 -2.72 -0.25 -12.69
CA TRP A 48 -1.29 -0.36 -12.44
C TRP A 48 -0.95 -0.23 -10.95
N HIS A 49 -1.55 0.73 -10.25
CA HIS A 49 -1.34 0.92 -8.82
C HIS A 49 -1.83 -0.28 -8.00
N SER A 50 -3.00 -0.83 -8.33
CA SER A 50 -3.52 -2.05 -7.70
C SER A 50 -2.59 -3.25 -7.89
N VAL A 51 -2.11 -3.48 -9.11
CA VAL A 51 -1.13 -4.55 -9.40
C VAL A 51 0.17 -4.31 -8.65
N GLY A 52 0.62 -3.06 -8.54
CA GLY A 52 1.77 -2.67 -7.73
C GLY A 52 1.62 -3.04 -6.25
N CYS A 53 0.46 -2.73 -5.64
CA CYS A 53 0.13 -3.12 -4.27
C CYS A 53 0.16 -4.65 -4.09
N ALA A 54 -0.42 -5.39 -5.04
CA ALA A 54 -0.43 -6.85 -5.00
C ALA A 54 0.98 -7.43 -5.12
N PHE A 55 1.80 -6.90 -6.04
CA PHE A 55 3.19 -7.33 -6.23
C PHE A 55 4.03 -7.13 -4.96
N VAL A 56 3.98 -5.93 -4.37
CA VAL A 56 4.68 -5.65 -3.11
C VAL A 56 4.19 -6.58 -2.01
N GLY A 57 2.87 -6.81 -1.94
CA GLY A 57 2.26 -7.73 -0.99
C GLY A 57 2.78 -9.17 -1.13
N LEU A 58 2.82 -9.70 -2.36
CA LEU A 58 3.28 -11.06 -2.66
C LEU A 58 4.78 -11.24 -2.41
N VAL A 59 5.60 -10.26 -2.75
CA VAL A 59 7.05 -10.31 -2.47
C VAL A 59 7.32 -10.32 -0.97
N ASN A 60 6.63 -9.45 -0.21
CA ASN A 60 6.74 -9.46 1.25
C ASN A 60 6.20 -10.77 1.85
N LEU A 61 5.14 -11.35 1.27
CA LEU A 61 4.62 -12.64 1.68
C LEU A 61 5.66 -13.74 1.46
N ALA A 62 6.32 -13.77 0.30
CA ALA A 62 7.37 -14.76 0.01
C ALA A 62 8.49 -14.70 1.04
N VAL A 63 8.98 -13.50 1.38
CA VAL A 63 10.01 -13.31 2.42
C VAL A 63 9.51 -13.72 3.81
N ALA A 64 8.25 -13.45 4.12
CA ALA A 64 7.63 -13.85 5.38
C ALA A 64 7.49 -15.37 5.52
N ARG A 65 7.29 -16.08 4.40
CA ARG A 65 7.14 -17.54 4.36
C ARG A 65 8.46 -18.30 4.26
N ASP A 66 9.56 -17.65 3.87
CA ASP A 66 10.91 -18.21 3.99
C ASP A 66 11.36 -18.20 5.46
N VAL A 67 10.77 -19.07 6.29
CA VAL A 67 11.02 -19.13 7.74
C VAL A 67 12.46 -19.58 8.02
N ASP A 68 12.95 -20.55 7.24
CA ASP A 68 14.28 -21.13 7.40
C ASP A 68 15.40 -20.27 6.78
N LYS A 69 15.04 -19.15 6.13
CA LYS A 69 15.96 -18.18 5.50
C LYS A 69 16.85 -18.81 4.43
N THR A 70 16.28 -19.74 3.66
CA THR A 70 16.99 -20.51 2.63
C THR A 70 16.89 -19.86 1.25
N ASP A 71 15.75 -19.24 0.95
CA ASP A 71 15.48 -18.65 -0.35
C ASP A 71 15.96 -17.19 -0.44
N PHE A 72 15.93 -16.46 0.67
CA PHE A 72 16.34 -15.06 0.74
C PHE A 72 17.47 -14.84 1.76
N ALA A 73 18.67 -14.62 1.23
CA ALA A 73 19.82 -14.18 2.02
C ALA A 73 19.53 -12.85 2.74
N ALA A 74 20.22 -12.58 3.86
CA ALA A 74 20.03 -11.37 4.69
C ALA A 74 20.07 -10.08 3.87
N GLY A 75 21.06 -9.94 2.96
CA GLY A 75 21.14 -8.77 2.08
C GLY A 75 19.99 -8.63 1.08
N GLY A 76 19.38 -9.74 0.63
CA GLY A 76 18.19 -9.73 -0.21
C GLY A 76 16.95 -9.27 0.56
N ARG A 77 16.78 -9.79 1.79
CA ARG A 77 15.71 -9.37 2.71
C ARG A 77 15.81 -7.89 3.04
N ALA A 78 17.01 -7.38 3.31
CA ALA A 78 17.25 -5.98 3.60
C ALA A 78 16.81 -5.09 2.44
N LYS A 79 17.19 -5.46 1.21
CA LYS A 79 16.79 -4.73 -0.01
C LYS A 79 15.28 -4.72 -0.20
N ILE A 80 14.61 -5.86 -0.04
CA ILE A 80 13.15 -5.95 -0.15
C ILE A 80 12.46 -5.07 0.90
N ALA A 81 12.98 -5.09 2.13
CA ALA A 81 12.47 -4.26 3.21
C ALA A 81 12.64 -2.76 2.92
N PHE A 82 13.80 -2.32 2.43
CA PHE A 82 14.02 -0.92 2.02
C PHE A 82 13.18 -0.51 0.80
N CYS A 83 13.01 -1.37 -0.19
CA CYS A 83 12.11 -1.11 -1.32
C CYS A 83 10.67 -0.95 -0.85
N SER A 84 10.22 -1.82 0.05
CA SER A 84 8.88 -1.74 0.65
C SER A 84 8.72 -0.45 1.45
N ALA A 85 9.74 -0.09 2.24
CA ALA A 85 9.77 1.16 2.99
C ALA A 85 9.60 2.38 2.08
N PHE A 86 10.36 2.43 0.99
CA PHE A 86 10.28 3.51 0.01
C PHE A 86 8.89 3.60 -0.63
N ILE A 87 8.35 2.49 -1.11
CA ILE A 87 7.05 2.46 -1.79
C ILE A 87 5.93 2.93 -0.86
N PHE A 88 5.84 2.35 0.34
CA PHE A 88 4.82 2.73 1.32
C PHE A 88 5.02 4.16 1.83
N PHE A 89 6.26 4.68 1.88
CA PHE A 89 6.52 6.06 2.22
C PHE A 89 5.96 7.01 1.16
N VAL A 90 6.25 6.76 -0.12
CA VAL A 90 5.74 7.56 -1.24
C VAL A 90 4.20 7.57 -1.24
N TRP A 91 3.57 6.40 -1.09
CA TRP A 91 2.11 6.31 -1.02
C TRP A 91 1.54 6.99 0.22
N GLY A 92 2.18 6.84 1.37
CA GLY A 92 1.78 7.50 2.62
C GLY A 92 1.89 9.03 2.52
N ALA A 93 2.97 9.54 1.94
CA ALA A 93 3.17 10.97 1.69
C ALA A 93 2.14 11.53 0.71
N GLN A 94 1.87 10.82 -0.39
CA GLN A 94 0.84 11.19 -1.35
C GLN A 94 -0.56 11.23 -0.70
N ASN A 95 -0.91 10.20 0.07
CA ASN A 95 -2.19 10.15 0.78
C ASN A 95 -2.30 11.24 1.85
N THR A 96 -1.20 11.55 2.54
CA THR A 96 -1.14 12.65 3.52
C THR A 96 -1.36 13.99 2.84
N TYR A 97 -0.72 14.23 1.69
CA TYR A 97 -0.94 15.42 0.87
C TYR A 97 -2.43 15.55 0.51
N PHE A 98 -3.09 14.46 0.09
CA PHE A 98 -4.52 14.48 -0.20
C PHE A 98 -5.39 14.77 1.02
N CYS A 99 -5.08 14.19 2.18
CA CYS A 99 -5.81 14.47 3.41
C CYS A 99 -5.69 15.94 3.86
N ILE A 100 -4.57 16.60 3.55
CA ILE A 100 -4.33 18.01 3.91
C ILE A 100 -4.94 18.94 2.86
N MET A 101 -4.66 18.70 1.59
CA MET A 101 -4.93 19.66 0.50
C MET A 101 -6.26 19.42 -0.21
N ARG A 102 -6.84 18.23 -0.09
CA ARG A 102 -8.06 17.80 -0.81
C ARG A 102 -9.16 17.35 0.15
N GLN A 103 -9.36 18.11 1.21
CA GLN A 103 -10.45 17.90 2.19
C GLN A 103 -11.85 18.06 1.57
N ASP A 104 -11.94 18.62 0.37
CA ASP A 104 -13.15 18.70 -0.47
C ASP A 104 -13.56 17.36 -1.11
N VAL A 105 -12.63 16.40 -1.12
CA VAL A 105 -12.77 15.08 -1.77
C VAL A 105 -12.63 13.94 -0.77
N PHE A 106 -11.61 13.98 0.10
CA PHE A 106 -11.26 12.86 0.96
C PHE A 106 -11.83 13.01 2.37
N LYS A 107 -12.46 11.95 2.86
CA LYS A 107 -13.02 11.87 4.21
C LYS A 107 -11.92 11.65 5.24
N LYS A 108 -12.25 11.92 6.50
CA LYS A 108 -11.35 11.69 7.64
C LYS A 108 -10.83 10.25 7.71
N PHE A 109 -11.58 9.27 7.23
CA PHE A 109 -11.14 7.87 7.20
C PHE A 109 -9.93 7.64 6.26
N MET A 110 -9.69 8.52 5.28
CA MET A 110 -8.48 8.48 4.45
C MET A 110 -7.19 8.67 5.26
N TRP A 111 -7.25 9.34 6.42
CA TRP A 111 -6.11 9.41 7.33
C TRP A 111 -5.68 8.03 7.83
N PHE A 112 -6.61 7.08 8.00
CA PHE A 112 -6.24 5.71 8.38
C PHE A 112 -5.34 5.08 7.32
N ASN A 113 -5.68 5.22 6.03
CA ASN A 113 -4.85 4.73 4.93
C ASN A 113 -3.50 5.46 4.84
N ALA A 114 -3.49 6.79 5.01
CA ALA A 114 -2.25 7.57 5.02
C ALA A 114 -1.30 7.12 6.14
N LEU A 115 -1.82 7.00 7.37
CA LEU A 115 -1.06 6.58 8.54
C LEU A 115 -0.63 5.12 8.46
N ALA A 116 -1.49 4.22 7.95
CA ALA A 116 -1.14 2.82 7.75
C ALA A 116 -0.02 2.65 6.71
N CYS A 117 -0.03 3.42 5.61
CA CYS A 117 1.10 3.46 4.67
C CYS A 117 2.39 3.94 5.34
N LEU A 118 2.36 5.08 6.04
CA LEU A 118 3.56 5.60 6.72
C LEU A 118 4.06 4.67 7.83
N GLY A 119 3.16 4.05 8.59
CA GLY A 119 3.49 3.04 9.59
C GLY A 119 4.13 1.79 8.97
N THR A 120 3.58 1.31 7.85
CA THR A 120 4.17 0.20 7.08
C THR A 120 5.56 0.56 6.56
N ALA A 121 5.75 1.80 6.11
CA ALA A 121 7.04 2.29 5.66
C ALA A 121 8.07 2.28 6.80
N ALA A 122 7.71 2.80 7.97
CA ALA A 122 8.59 2.82 9.15
C ALA A 122 8.94 1.40 9.63
N LEU A 123 7.96 0.49 9.69
CA LEU A 123 8.18 -0.91 10.04
C LEU A 123 9.09 -1.62 9.04
N SER A 124 8.90 -1.37 7.75
CA SER A 124 9.73 -1.96 6.70
C SER A 124 11.16 -1.42 6.73
N PHE A 125 11.32 -0.12 7.00
CA PHE A 125 12.64 0.49 7.15
C PHE A 125 13.40 -0.13 8.33
N HIS A 126 12.74 -0.22 9.49
CA HIS A 126 13.32 -0.86 10.67
C HIS A 126 13.71 -2.32 10.37
N ALA A 127 12.83 -3.07 9.70
CA ALA A 127 13.13 -4.45 9.30
C ALA A 127 14.36 -4.54 8.40
N GLY A 128 14.58 -3.59 7.49
CA GLY A 128 15.74 -3.55 6.61
C GLY A 128 17.05 -3.27 7.33
N VAL A 129 17.02 -2.48 8.41
CA VAL A 129 18.18 -2.25 9.29
C VAL A 129 18.50 -3.47 10.17
N SER A 130 17.51 -4.33 10.43
CA SER A 130 17.62 -5.48 11.33
C SER A 130 17.81 -6.85 10.65
N GLN A 131 18.01 -6.90 9.33
CA GLN A 131 18.31 -8.15 8.61
C GLN A 131 19.78 -8.53 8.71
#